data_AF-A0A078J6K5-F1
#
_entry.id   AF-A0A078J6K5-F1
#
_cell.length_a   1.000
_cell.length_b   1.000
_cell.length_c   1.000
_cell.angle_alpha   90.00
_cell.angle_beta   90.00
_cell.angle_gamma   90.00
#
_symmetry.space_group_name_H-M   'P 1'
#
loop_
_entity.id
_entity.type
_entity.pdbx_description
1 polymer ?
#
loop_
_entity_poly.entity_id
_entity_poly.type
_entity_poly.pdbx_seq_one_letter_code
_entity_poly.pdbx_strand_id
1 'polypeptide(L)'
;MKAYSTKPVLITCTILLLLIVAQENRVAAAEQCNPMQLMPCEDAIMKGSIPSNECCTRLNHQQHCICQYMKNPNFKSFLNSPNAKMVASHCHCKPKC
;
A
#
# COMPACT_ATOMS: atom_id res chain seq x y z
N MET A 1 -21.27 -41.10 33.00
CA MET A 1 -20.66 -40.83 31.67
C MET A 1 -21.52 -39.76 31.01
N LYS A 2 -20.99 -38.54 30.81
CA LYS A 2 -21.79 -37.38 30.38
C LYS A 2 -22.16 -37.53 28.91
N ALA A 3 -23.46 -37.63 28.62
CA ALA A 3 -24.00 -37.62 27.27
C ALA A 3 -23.69 -36.26 26.64
N TYR A 4 -22.62 -36.19 25.88
CA TYR A 4 -22.28 -35.02 25.11
C TYR A 4 -23.22 -34.99 23.91
N SER A 5 -24.28 -34.19 24.05
CA SER A 5 -25.23 -33.90 22.98
C SER A 5 -24.42 -33.38 21.78
N THR A 6 -24.35 -34.16 20.70
CA THR A 6 -23.54 -33.90 19.50
C THR A 6 -23.96 -32.63 18.75
N LYS A 7 -25.18 -32.13 18.99
CA LYS A 7 -25.79 -31.00 18.27
C LYS A 7 -25.18 -29.62 18.59
N PRO A 8 -25.00 -29.19 19.86
CA PRO A 8 -24.39 -27.88 20.19
C PRO A 8 -22.91 -27.75 19.80
N VAL A 9 -22.21 -28.87 19.67
CA VAL A 9 -20.76 -28.94 19.38
C VAL A 9 -20.48 -28.60 17.93
N LEU A 10 -21.28 -29.16 17.03
CA LEU A 10 -21.21 -28.88 15.60
C LEU A 10 -21.54 -27.42 15.32
N ILE A 11 -22.55 -26.87 15.99
CA ILE A 11 -22.98 -25.47 15.84
C ILE A 11 -21.90 -24.50 16.34
N THR A 12 -21.22 -24.82 17.44
CA THR A 12 -20.14 -23.97 17.97
C THR A 12 -18.90 -24.00 17.09
N CYS A 13 -18.52 -25.16 16.54
CA CYS A 13 -17.41 -25.27 15.60
C CYS A 13 -17.66 -24.53 14.27
N THR A 14 -18.90 -24.56 13.74
CA THR A 14 -19.22 -23.84 12.49
C THR A 14 -19.19 -22.32 12.68
N ILE A 15 -19.67 -21.81 13.82
CA ILE A 15 -19.61 -20.38 14.14
C ILE A 15 -18.15 -19.92 14.31
N LEU A 16 -17.31 -20.70 14.99
CA LEU A 16 -15.87 -20.42 15.12
C LEU A 16 -15.16 -20.41 13.77
N LEU A 17 -15.44 -21.36 12.88
CA LEU A 17 -14.87 -21.38 11.53
C LEU A 17 -15.32 -20.18 10.69
N LEU A 18 -16.59 -19.76 10.79
CA LEU A 18 -17.11 -18.58 10.09
C LEU A 18 -16.45 -17.27 10.57
N LEU A 19 -16.15 -17.15 11.87
CA LEU A 19 -15.47 -15.96 12.41
C LEU A 19 -14.00 -15.87 11.96
N ILE A 20 -13.31 -16.99 11.79
CA ILE A 20 -11.92 -17.02 11.29
C ILE A 20 -11.88 -16.63 9.79
N VAL A 21 -12.87 -17.05 9.00
CA VAL A 21 -12.97 -16.72 7.57
C VAL A 21 -13.35 -15.25 7.32
N ALA A 22 -14.07 -14.62 8.25
CA ALA A 22 -14.48 -13.22 8.11
C ALA A 22 -13.33 -12.19 8.30
N GLN A 23 -12.13 -12.63 8.70
CA GLN A 23 -11.02 -11.73 9.02
C GLN A 23 -10.09 -11.45 7.84
N GLU A 24 -10.23 -12.17 6.73
CA GLU A 24 -9.37 -12.03 5.55
C GLU A 24 -10.12 -11.26 4.46
N ASN A 25 -9.44 -10.30 3.84
CA ASN A 25 -9.89 -9.46 2.72
C ASN A 25 -10.77 -8.24 3.01
N ARG A 26 -10.29 -7.35 3.90
CA ARG A 26 -10.29 -5.92 3.51
C ARG A 26 -9.12 -5.64 2.57
N VAL A 27 -9.09 -6.30 1.41
CA VAL A 27 -8.35 -5.77 0.27
C VAL A 27 -9.25 -4.65 -0.27
N ALA A 28 -9.21 -3.49 0.40
CA ALA A 28 -9.54 -2.24 -0.28
C ALA A 28 -8.77 -2.31 -1.60
N ALA A 29 -9.46 -2.14 -2.73
CA ALA A 29 -8.87 -2.25 -4.06
C ALA A 29 -7.57 -1.43 -4.10
N ALA A 30 -6.45 -2.07 -3.79
CA ALA A 30 -5.15 -1.45 -3.82
C ALA A 30 -4.91 -1.29 -5.30
N GLU A 31 -4.92 -0.06 -5.80
CA GLU A 31 -4.31 0.24 -7.09
C GLU A 31 -2.97 -0.50 -7.08
N GLN A 32 -2.85 -1.52 -7.92
CA GLN A 32 -1.67 -2.38 -7.96
C GLN A 32 -0.46 -1.48 -8.03
N CYS A 33 0.53 -1.72 -7.18
CA CYS A 33 1.74 -0.92 -7.12
C CYS A 33 2.39 -0.87 -8.51
N ASN A 34 2.09 0.17 -9.27
CA ASN A 34 2.56 0.36 -10.63
C ASN A 34 3.37 1.67 -10.73
N PRO A 35 4.71 1.58 -10.80
CA PRO A 35 5.57 2.75 -10.86
C PRO A 35 5.36 3.59 -12.12
N MET A 36 4.78 3.03 -13.19
CA MET A 36 4.45 3.80 -14.40
C MET A 36 3.43 4.90 -14.14
N GLN A 37 2.57 4.77 -13.13
CA GLN A 37 1.63 5.85 -12.78
C GLN A 37 2.34 7.06 -12.17
N LEU A 38 3.62 6.95 -11.79
CA LEU A 38 4.44 8.05 -11.28
C LEU A 38 5.22 8.78 -12.39
N MET A 39 5.04 8.41 -13.66
CA MET A 39 5.62 9.13 -14.81
C MET A 39 5.36 10.66 -14.78
N PRO A 40 4.19 11.16 -14.33
CA PRO A 40 3.98 12.61 -14.21
C PRO A 40 4.96 13.32 -13.26
N CYS A 41 5.67 12.58 -12.40
CA CYS A 41 6.71 13.11 -11.51
C CYS A 41 8.11 13.10 -12.13
N GLU A 42 8.30 12.52 -13.32
CA GLU A 42 9.62 12.34 -13.95
C GLU A 42 10.36 13.66 -14.11
N ASP A 43 9.73 14.68 -14.69
CA ASP A 43 10.34 16.00 -14.86
C ASP A 43 10.75 16.62 -13.52
N ALA A 44 9.92 16.49 -12.49
CA ALA A 44 10.21 17.04 -11.16
C ALA A 44 11.38 16.29 -10.49
N ILE A 45 11.48 14.97 -10.67
CA ILE A 45 12.57 14.16 -10.13
C ILE A 45 13.87 14.39 -10.91
N MET A 46 13.81 14.45 -12.24
CA MET A 46 15.00 14.56 -13.09
C MET A 46 15.54 15.99 -13.15
N LYS A 47 14.67 16.99 -13.30
CA LYS A 47 15.04 18.39 -13.52
C LYS A 47 14.88 19.28 -12.28
N GLY A 48 14.25 18.78 -11.22
CA GLY A 48 13.95 19.57 -10.03
C GLY A 48 12.85 20.61 -10.25
N SER A 49 12.01 20.43 -11.27
CA SER A 49 10.87 21.30 -11.53
C SER A 49 9.77 21.12 -10.48
N ILE A 50 8.84 22.08 -10.42
CA ILE A 50 7.68 22.01 -9.54
C ILE A 50 6.81 20.80 -9.96
N PRO A 51 6.47 19.87 -9.04
CA PRO A 51 5.65 18.72 -9.39
C PRO A 51 4.23 19.13 -9.76
N SER A 52 3.69 18.48 -10.79
CA SER A 52 2.31 18.70 -11.23
C SER A 52 1.30 18.19 -10.20
N ASN A 53 0.07 18.70 -10.27
CA ASN A 53 -1.01 18.21 -9.40
C ASN A 53 -1.31 16.72 -9.64
N GLU A 54 -1.18 16.26 -10.89
CA GLU A 54 -1.30 14.84 -11.24
C GLU A 54 -0.20 14.00 -10.58
N CYS A 55 1.06 14.47 -10.60
CA CYS A 55 2.16 13.82 -9.89
C CYS A 55 1.83 13.64 -8.40
N CYS A 56 1.42 14.71 -7.72
CA CYS A 56 1.09 14.63 -6.30
C CYS A 56 -0.11 13.70 -6.04
N THR A 57 -1.12 13.72 -6.90
CA THR A 57 -2.29 12.83 -6.77
C THR A 57 -1.88 11.37 -6.87
N ARG A 58 -1.14 10.99 -7.92
CA ARG A 58 -0.66 9.62 -8.13
C ARG A 58 0.31 9.16 -7.04
N LEU A 59 1.20 10.05 -6.60
CA LEU A 59 2.16 9.76 -5.55
C LEU A 59 1.46 9.44 -4.22
N ASN A 60 0.42 10.19 -3.86
CA ASN A 60 -0.34 9.97 -2.62
C ASN A 60 -1.20 8.70 -2.68
N HIS A 61 -1.80 8.38 -3.84
CA HIS A 61 -2.52 7.11 -4.04
C HIS A 61 -1.60 5.89 -3.80
N GLN A 62 -0.34 6.01 -4.22
CA GLN A 62 0.64 4.93 -4.10
C GLN A 62 1.55 5.03 -2.87
N GLN A 63 1.21 5.84 -1.87
CA GLN A 63 2.04 6.03 -0.67
C GLN A 63 2.38 4.69 0.03
N HIS A 64 1.46 3.72 0.01
CA HIS A 64 1.65 2.37 0.55
C HIS A 64 2.64 1.50 -0.26
N CYS A 65 2.84 1.82 -1.54
CA CYS A 65 3.75 1.12 -2.45
C CYS A 65 5.19 1.64 -2.39
N ILE A 66 5.40 2.89 -1.97
CA ILE A 66 6.73 3.53 -1.97
C ILE A 66 7.76 2.70 -1.21
N CYS A 67 7.36 2.09 -0.10
CA CYS A 67 8.24 1.22 0.69
C CYS A 67 8.67 -0.03 -0.07
N GLN A 68 7.78 -0.59 -0.89
CA GLN A 68 8.12 -1.71 -1.76
C GLN A 68 9.11 -1.28 -2.84
N TYR A 69 8.93 -0.09 -3.42
CA TYR A 69 9.88 0.45 -4.40
C TYR A 69 11.25 0.72 -3.78
N MET A 70 11.31 1.22 -2.54
CA MET A 70 12.58 1.43 -1.82
C MET A 70 13.36 0.14 -1.55
N LYS A 71 12.70 -1.03 -1.54
CA LYS A 71 13.38 -2.33 -1.41
C LYS A 71 14.14 -2.72 -2.69
N ASN A 72 13.73 -2.23 -3.85
CA ASN A 72 14.42 -2.48 -5.10
C ASN A 72 15.60 -1.50 -5.25
N PRO A 73 16.86 -1.97 -5.34
CA PRO A 73 18.03 -1.09 -5.41
C PRO A 73 18.01 -0.15 -6.62
N ASN A 74 17.39 -0.57 -7.74
CA ASN A 74 17.26 0.27 -8.93
C ASN A 74 16.42 1.52 -8.62
N PHE A 75 15.25 1.36 -8.00
CA PHE A 75 14.37 2.46 -7.63
C PHE A 75 14.87 3.24 -6.40
N LYS A 76 15.56 2.57 -5.48
CA LYS A 76 16.10 3.17 -4.26
C LYS A 76 17.03 4.36 -4.54
N SER A 77 17.84 4.30 -5.59
CA SER A 77 18.72 5.41 -5.99
C SER A 77 17.91 6.66 -6.36
N PHE A 78 16.90 6.52 -7.22
CA PHE A 78 16.01 7.60 -7.64
C PHE A 78 15.20 8.17 -6.48
N LEU A 79 14.61 7.31 -5.64
CA LEU A 79 13.79 7.72 -4.51
C LEU A 79 14.60 8.43 -3.39
N ASN A 80 15.90 8.16 -3.29
CA ASN A 80 16.80 8.84 -2.34
C ASN A 80 17.41 10.15 -2.88
N SER A 81 17.19 10.48 -4.15
CA SER A 81 17.71 11.70 -4.75
C SER A 81 17.15 12.96 -4.06
N PRO A 82 17.88 14.09 -4.08
CA PRO A 82 17.41 15.36 -3.51
C PRO A 82 16.06 15.80 -4.09
N ASN A 83 15.89 15.64 -5.41
CA ASN A 83 14.66 16.01 -6.10
C ASN A 83 13.48 15.13 -5.71
N ALA A 84 13.67 13.81 -5.57
CA ALA A 84 12.60 12.93 -5.09
C ALA A 84 12.15 13.28 -3.66
N LYS A 85 13.08 13.65 -2.78
CA LYS A 85 12.76 14.14 -1.43
C LYS A 85 12.02 15.48 -1.46
N MET A 86 12.40 16.37 -2.38
CA MET A 86 11.69 17.64 -2.61
C MET A 86 10.26 17.37 -3.08
N VAL A 87 10.05 16.48 -4.06
CA VAL A 87 8.71 16.09 -4.53
C VAL A 87 7.88 15.49 -3.41
N ALA A 88 8.43 14.56 -2.63
CA ALA A 88 7.72 13.99 -1.48
C ALA A 88 7.31 15.05 -0.46
N SER A 89 8.18 16.03 -0.21
CA SER A 89 7.89 17.15 0.71
C SER A 89 6.81 18.08 0.16
N HIS A 90 6.91 18.48 -1.11
CA HIS A 90 5.96 19.37 -1.79
C HIS A 90 4.57 18.72 -1.87
N CYS A 91 4.50 17.44 -2.20
CA CYS A 91 3.25 16.69 -2.31
C CYS A 91 2.73 16.15 -0.96
N HIS A 92 3.42 16.44 0.15
CA HIS A 92 3.10 15.96 1.50
C HIS A 92 3.03 14.42 1.64
N CYS A 93 3.74 13.68 0.78
CA CYS A 93 3.79 12.22 0.82
C CYS A 93 4.72 11.75 1.95
N LYS A 94 4.15 11.04 2.93
CA LYS A 94 4.90 10.49 4.08
C LYS A 94 4.75 8.97 4.11
N PRO A 95 5.46 8.24 3.23
CA PRO A 95 5.34 6.79 3.16
C PRO A 95 5.70 6.17 4.51
N LYS A 96 4.80 5.34 5.04
CA LYS A 96 5.04 4.58 6.26
C LYS A 96 5.72 3.27 5.88
N CYS A 97 7.04 3.36 5.83
CA CYS A 97 7.96 2.23 5.82
C CYS A 97 8.47 2.07 7.25
#